data_AF-P59939-F1
#
_entry.id   AF-P59939-F1
#
_cell.length_a   1.000
_cell.length_b   1.000
_cell.length_c   1.000
_cell.angle_alpha   90.00
_cell.angle_beta   90.00
_cell.angle_gamma   90.00
#
_symmetry.space_group_name_H-M   'P 1'
#
loop_
_entity.id
_entity.type
_entity.pdbx_description
1 polymer ?
#
loop_
_entity_poly.entity_id
_entity_poly.type
_entity_poly.pdbx_seq_one_letter_code
_entity_poly.pdbx_strand_id
1 'polypeptide(L)' 'GRDSCVNKSRCAKYGYYSQCEVCCKKAGHKGGTCDFFKCKCKV' A
#
# COMPACT_ATOMS: atom_id res chain seq x y z
N GLY A 1 12.28 5.03 -1.80
CA GLY A 1 12.05 4.10 -0.67
C GLY A 1 10.57 3.90 -0.34
N ARG A 2 9.80 4.96 -0.02
CA ARG A 2 8.36 4.86 0.32
C ARG A 2 7.39 5.13 -0.84
N ASP A 3 7.78 5.98 -1.80
CA ASP A 3 6.94 6.31 -2.97
C ASP A 3 6.60 5.12 -3.88
N SER A 4 7.44 4.09 -3.88
CA SER A 4 7.29 2.95 -4.79
C SER A 4 6.01 2.17 -4.54
N CYS A 5 5.52 2.10 -3.30
CA CYS A 5 4.24 1.47 -2.99
C CYS A 5 3.05 2.38 -3.32
N VAL A 6 3.22 3.70 -3.14
CA VAL A 6 2.16 4.71 -3.30
C VAL A 6 1.86 5.01 -4.77
N ASN A 7 2.90 5.14 -5.61
CA ASN A 7 2.74 5.47 -7.03
C ASN A 7 2.48 4.27 -7.94
N LYS A 8 2.82 3.04 -7.52
CA LYS A 8 2.49 1.82 -8.28
C LYS A 8 1.17 1.17 -7.87
N SER A 9 0.56 1.61 -6.77
CA SER A 9 -0.68 1.00 -6.32
C SER A 9 -1.84 1.47 -7.19
N ARG A 10 -2.43 0.56 -7.99
CA ARG A 10 -3.75 0.70 -8.62
C ARG A 10 -4.87 0.68 -7.56
N CYS A 11 -4.66 1.39 -6.47
CA CYS A 11 -5.54 1.39 -5.32
C CYS A 11 -6.88 2.01 -5.69
N ALA A 12 -7.96 1.31 -5.35
CA ALA A 12 -9.29 1.91 -5.33
C ALA A 12 -9.36 3.02 -4.26
N LYS A 13 -10.44 3.79 -4.25
CA LYS A 13 -10.63 4.87 -3.25
C LYS A 13 -10.43 4.36 -1.83
N TYR A 14 -10.96 3.18 -1.51
CA TYR A 14 -10.76 2.47 -0.26
C TYR A 14 -10.69 0.96 -0.52
N GLY A 15 -10.08 0.22 0.39
CA GLY A 15 -10.16 -1.25 0.41
C GLY A 15 -8.80 -1.94 0.38
N TYR A 16 -8.83 -3.24 0.13
CA TYR A 16 -7.64 -4.08 0.09
C TYR A 16 -7.02 -4.10 -1.31
N TYR A 17 -5.70 -3.99 -1.37
CA TYR A 17 -4.94 -4.25 -2.59
C TYR A 17 -3.72 -5.09 -2.23
N SER A 18 -3.68 -6.33 -2.71
CA SER A 18 -2.65 -7.31 -2.37
C SER A 18 -1.24 -6.81 -2.69
N GLN A 19 -1.07 -6.10 -3.81
CA GLN A 19 0.22 -5.48 -4.16
C GLN A 19 0.63 -4.39 -3.17
N CYS A 20 -0.32 -3.59 -2.68
CA CYS A 20 -0.05 -2.62 -1.62
C CYS A 20 0.41 -3.34 -0.35
N GLU A 21 -0.32 -4.37 0.07
CA GLU A 21 0.03 -5.13 1.28
C GLU A 21 1.42 -5.77 1.18
N VAL A 22 1.71 -6.46 0.07
CA VAL A 22 3.01 -7.11 -0.16
C VAL A 22 4.14 -6.09 -0.20
N CYS A 23 3.91 -4.94 -0.83
CA CYS A 23 4.91 -3.86 -0.88
C CYS A 23 5.22 -3.32 0.52
N CYS A 24 4.18 -3.07 1.32
CA CYS A 24 4.34 -2.63 2.69
C CYS A 24 5.03 -3.68 3.57
N LYS A 25 4.67 -4.96 3.44
CA LYS A 25 5.36 -6.06 4.15
C LYS A 25 6.84 -6.13 3.79
N LYS A 26 7.19 -5.99 2.50
CA LYS A 26 8.60 -5.90 2.06
C LYS A 26 9.34 -4.71 2.63
N ALA A 27 8.64 -3.61 2.91
CA ALA A 27 9.21 -2.43 3.55
C ALA A 27 9.29 -2.54 5.09
N GLY A 28 8.90 -3.67 5.67
CA GLY A 28 8.95 -3.91 7.13
C GLY A 28 7.70 -3.47 7.89
N HIS A 29 6.61 -3.13 7.19
CA HIS A 29 5.32 -2.81 7.79
C HIS A 29 4.46 -4.07 7.98
N LYS A 30 3.45 -4.02 8.85
CA LYS A 30 2.54 -5.17 9.06
C LYS A 30 1.69 -5.51 7.83
N GLY A 31 1.48 -4.53 6.96
CA GLY A 31 0.67 -4.64 5.76
C GLY A 31 0.32 -3.27 5.21
N GLY A 32 -0.56 -3.25 4.22
CA GLY A 32 -0.97 -2.03 3.54
C GLY A 32 -2.41 -2.12 3.05
N THR A 33 -3.08 -0.99 3.03
CA THR A 33 -4.47 -0.85 2.55
C THR A 33 -4.56 0.36 1.63
N CYS A 34 -5.54 0.35 0.73
CA CYS A 34 -5.87 1.52 -0.05
C CYS A 34 -6.64 2.52 0.79
N ASP A 35 -6.18 3.77 0.76
CA ASP A 35 -6.78 4.93 1.39
C ASP A 35 -6.66 6.12 0.42
N PHE A 36 -7.79 6.67 -0.02
CA PHE A 36 -7.87 7.72 -1.03
C PHE A 36 -7.01 7.48 -2.28
N PHE A 37 -7.20 6.33 -2.95
CA PHE A 37 -6.46 5.93 -4.15
C PHE A 37 -4.95 5.73 -3.96
N LYS A 38 -4.47 5.74 -2.72
CA LYS A 38 -3.06 5.54 -2.37
C LYS A 38 -2.91 4.33 -1.49
N CYS A 39 -1.83 3.59 -1.68
CA CYS A 39 -1.42 2.57 -0.72
C CYS A 39 -0.90 3.22 0.56
N LYS A 40 -1.55 2.98 1.69
CA LYS A 40 -1.06 3.32 3.02
C LYS A 40 -0.57 2.07 3.74
N CYS A 41 0.70 2.08 4.11
CA CYS A 41 1.28 1.04 4.96
C CYS A 41 0.88 1.25 6.43
N LYS A 42 0.48 0.17 7.09
CA LYS A 42 0.22 0.16 8.53
C LYS A 42 1.54 -0.13 9.26
N VAL A 43 2.01 0.86 10.01
CA VAL A 43 3.14 0.75 10.93
C VAL A 43 2.84 -0.26 12.04
#